data_AF-A0A849SQS5-F1
#
_entry.id   AF-A0A849SQS5-F1
#
_cell.length_a   1.000
_cell.length_b   1.000
_cell.length_c   1.000
_cell.angle_alpha   90.00
_cell.angle_beta   90.00
_cell.angle_gamma   90.00
#
_symmetry.space_group_name_H-M   'P 1'
#
loop_
_entity.id
_entity.type
_entity.pdbx_description
1 polymer ?
#
loop_
_entity_poly.entity_id
_entity_poly.type
_entity_poly.pdbx_seq_one_letter_code
_entity_poly.pdbx_strand_id
1 'polypeptide(L)'
;AVVTASRPHGRPAAERALERRLVTALLMEPDTFDAAAQRVAPEDFSETDLRGLAERLWTAPETLYTDEATGALARELVAAAESDMNWRAEAAGAARRLEQRRLKGRQRVIREAMSTTADFETIRALQAEALTIGNRLGELEREIGAGADSRATFPTETTGRS
;
A
#
# COMPACT_ATOMS: atom_id res chain seq x y z
N ALA A 1 -41.69 6.09 -10.72
CA ALA A 1 -40.68 6.11 -9.66
C ALA A 1 -39.37 5.58 -10.25
N VAL A 2 -38.36 6.45 -10.38
CA VAL A 2 -37.04 6.04 -10.91
C VAL A 2 -36.20 5.61 -9.72
N VAL A 3 -35.92 4.30 -9.63
CA VAL A 3 -34.98 3.74 -8.66
C VAL A 3 -33.58 4.07 -9.15
N THR A 4 -32.97 5.10 -8.59
CA THR A 4 -31.55 5.39 -8.77
C THR A 4 -30.74 4.32 -8.03
N ALA A 5 -30.23 3.35 -8.77
CA ALA A 5 -29.22 2.43 -8.28
C ALA A 5 -27.95 3.22 -7.92
N SER A 6 -27.62 3.28 -6.62
CA SER A 6 -26.32 3.73 -6.13
C SER A 6 -25.22 2.88 -6.76
N ARG A 7 -24.49 3.47 -7.69
CA ARG A 7 -23.28 2.90 -8.28
C ARG A 7 -22.16 2.93 -7.23
N PRO A 8 -21.54 1.78 -6.86
CA PRO A 8 -20.36 1.76 -6.00
C PRO A 8 -19.12 2.13 -6.82
N HIS A 9 -18.95 3.42 -7.12
CA HIS A 9 -17.85 3.90 -7.97
C HIS A 9 -16.75 4.55 -7.14
N GLY A 10 -15.61 3.86 -6.96
CA GLY A 10 -14.38 4.53 -6.47
C GLY A 10 -13.22 3.65 -6.00
N ARG A 11 -13.45 2.40 -5.59
CA ARG A 11 -12.39 1.58 -4.96
C ARG A 11 -11.27 1.10 -5.89
N PRO A 12 -11.54 0.59 -7.10
CA PRO A 12 -10.49 0.01 -7.95
C PRO A 12 -9.42 1.03 -8.38
N ALA A 13 -9.83 2.27 -8.65
CA ALA A 13 -8.92 3.32 -9.09
C ALA A 13 -7.99 3.80 -7.96
N ALA A 14 -8.53 3.96 -6.75
CA ALA A 14 -7.74 4.37 -5.59
C ALA A 14 -6.73 3.28 -5.17
N GLU A 15 -7.10 2.01 -5.29
CA GLU A 15 -6.23 0.88 -4.96
C GLU A 15 -5.09 0.73 -5.96
N ARG A 16 -5.38 0.84 -7.26
CA ARG A 16 -4.33 0.87 -8.30
C ARG A 16 -3.37 2.04 -8.14
N ALA A 17 -3.91 3.22 -7.80
CA ALA A 17 -3.08 4.40 -7.55
C ALA A 17 -2.12 4.19 -6.36
N LEU A 18 -2.55 3.46 -5.32
CA LEU A 18 -1.72 3.15 -4.15
C LEU A 18 -0.56 2.22 -4.49
N GLU A 19 -0.84 1.12 -5.21
CA GLU A 19 0.16 0.15 -5.64
C GLU A 19 1.19 0.80 -6.56
N ARG A 20 0.71 1.52 -7.58
CA ARG A 20 1.57 2.25 -8.51
C ARG A 20 2.46 3.24 -7.75
N ARG A 21 1.89 3.97 -6.79
CA ARG A 21 2.63 4.93 -5.97
C ARG A 21 3.70 4.28 -5.10
N LEU A 22 3.46 3.10 -4.51
CA LEU A 22 4.51 2.39 -3.78
C LEU A 22 5.65 2.01 -4.71
N VAL A 23 5.36 1.37 -5.85
CA VAL A 23 6.41 0.91 -6.77
C VAL A 23 7.19 2.08 -7.34
N THR A 24 6.53 3.16 -7.78
CA THR A 24 7.21 4.39 -8.20
C THR A 24 8.12 4.93 -7.09
N ALA A 25 7.64 5.00 -5.85
CA ALA A 25 8.45 5.50 -4.74
C ALA A 25 9.70 4.64 -4.46
N LEU A 26 9.59 3.32 -4.60
CA LEU A 26 10.73 2.41 -4.44
C LEU A 26 11.73 2.50 -5.60
N LEU A 27 11.27 2.77 -6.82
CA LEU A 27 12.14 3.03 -7.96
C LEU A 27 12.89 4.36 -7.82
N MET A 28 12.21 5.39 -7.30
CA MET A 28 12.79 6.72 -7.11
C MET A 28 13.71 6.78 -5.89
N GLU A 29 13.41 6.03 -4.83
CA GLU A 29 14.17 6.02 -3.58
C GLU A 29 14.47 4.57 -3.13
N PRO A 30 15.44 3.88 -3.78
CA PRO A 30 15.75 2.48 -3.50
C PRO A 30 16.12 2.18 -2.04
N ASP A 31 16.73 3.13 -1.33
CA ASP A 31 17.10 2.99 0.09
C ASP A 31 15.92 2.74 1.02
N THR A 32 14.68 2.94 0.56
CA THR A 32 13.46 2.68 1.33
C THR A 32 12.92 1.27 1.18
N PHE A 33 13.53 0.47 0.29
CA PHE A 33 13.12 -0.89 -0.03
C PHE A 33 13.02 -1.79 1.20
N ASP A 34 14.07 -1.87 2.02
CA ASP A 34 14.10 -2.78 3.17
C ASP A 34 12.96 -2.50 4.16
N ALA A 35 12.65 -1.22 4.38
CA ALA A 35 11.55 -0.82 5.25
C ALA A 35 10.18 -1.16 4.67
N ALA A 36 10.01 -1.08 3.34
CA ALA A 36 8.78 -1.46 2.66
C ALA A 36 8.60 -2.99 2.63
N ALA A 37 9.69 -3.74 2.36
CA ALA A 37 9.73 -5.20 2.32
C ALA A 37 9.38 -5.88 3.64
N GLN A 38 9.61 -5.21 4.78
CA GLN A 38 9.15 -5.68 6.09
C GLN A 38 7.62 -5.62 6.28
N ARG A 39 6.90 -4.89 5.42
CA ARG A 39 5.47 -4.59 5.60
C ARG A 39 4.58 -5.18 4.51
N VAL A 40 5.11 -5.21 3.28
CA VAL A 40 4.39 -5.56 2.06
C VAL A 40 5.19 -6.62 1.31
N ALA A 41 4.48 -7.63 0.80
CA ALA A 41 5.02 -8.64 -0.09
C ALA A 41 4.43 -8.48 -1.50
N PRO A 42 5.06 -9.03 -2.55
CA PRO A 42 4.53 -8.91 -3.91
C PRO A 42 3.09 -9.43 -4.07
N GLU A 43 2.67 -10.43 -3.31
CA GLU A 43 1.32 -11.00 -3.34
C GLU A 43 0.25 -9.98 -2.90
N ASP A 44 0.65 -8.92 -2.21
CA ASP A 44 -0.24 -7.85 -1.78
C ASP A 44 -0.66 -6.94 -2.92
N PHE A 45 0.00 -7.00 -4.08
CA PHE A 45 -0.36 -6.23 -5.27
C PHE A 45 -1.51 -6.91 -6.01
N SER A 46 -2.58 -6.17 -6.28
CA SER A 46 -3.76 -6.69 -6.98
C SER A 46 -3.62 -6.64 -8.51
N GLU A 47 -2.81 -5.72 -9.02
CA GLU A 47 -2.53 -5.57 -10.44
C GLU A 47 -1.37 -6.50 -10.85
N THR A 48 -1.61 -7.37 -11.83
CA THR A 48 -0.64 -8.40 -12.27
C THR A 48 0.70 -7.79 -12.71
N ASP A 49 0.67 -6.68 -13.45
CA ASP A 49 1.89 -6.06 -13.96
C ASP A 49 2.72 -5.41 -12.84
N LEU A 50 2.04 -4.74 -11.89
CA LEU A 50 2.70 -4.17 -10.71
C LEU A 50 3.21 -5.26 -9.77
N ARG A 51 2.49 -6.38 -9.64
CA ARG A 51 2.95 -7.56 -8.91
C ARG A 51 4.23 -8.11 -9.52
N GLY A 52 4.26 -8.37 -10.83
CA GLY A 52 5.46 -8.87 -11.51
C GLY A 52 6.65 -7.93 -11.33
N LEU A 53 6.42 -6.63 -11.40
CA LEU A 53 7.44 -5.62 -11.12
C LEU A 53 7.92 -5.65 -9.66
N ALA A 54 7.01 -5.80 -8.69
CA ALA A 54 7.37 -5.96 -7.28
C ALA A 54 8.15 -7.27 -7.02
N GLU A 55 7.73 -8.40 -7.60
CA GLU A 55 8.45 -9.68 -7.51
C GLU A 55 9.88 -9.54 -8.00
N ARG A 56 10.07 -8.85 -9.14
CA ARG A 56 11.40 -8.59 -9.70
C ARG A 56 12.24 -7.70 -8.81
N LEU A 57 11.66 -6.62 -8.30
CA LEU A 57 12.34 -5.69 -7.40
C LEU A 57 12.78 -6.37 -6.10
N TRP A 58 12.01 -7.33 -5.60
CA TRP A 58 12.33 -8.09 -4.38
C TRP A 58 13.38 -9.18 -4.56
N THR A 59 13.49 -9.77 -5.76
CA THR A 59 14.31 -10.96 -5.98
C THR A 59 15.61 -10.67 -6.72
N ALA A 60 15.58 -9.76 -7.69
CA ALA A 60 16.71 -9.46 -8.56
C ALA A 60 16.66 -8.00 -9.07
N PRO A 61 16.78 -7.00 -8.16
CA PRO A 61 16.65 -5.58 -8.50
C PRO A 61 17.66 -5.11 -9.57
N GLU A 62 18.83 -5.73 -9.65
CA GLU A 62 19.85 -5.45 -10.65
C GLU A 62 19.44 -5.81 -12.09
N THR A 63 18.45 -6.71 -12.23
CA THR A 63 17.93 -7.18 -13.52
C THR A 63 16.55 -6.60 -13.86
N LEU A 64 16.15 -5.55 -13.15
CA LEU A 64 14.84 -4.92 -13.29
C LEU A 64 14.62 -4.31 -14.68
N TYR A 65 15.66 -3.69 -15.24
CA TYR A 65 15.61 -2.99 -16.52
C TYR A 65 15.99 -3.86 -17.72
N THR A 66 16.41 -5.11 -17.51
CA THR A 66 16.84 -6.02 -18.58
C THR A 66 15.67 -6.82 -19.17
N ASP A 67 14.60 -7.02 -18.40
CA ASP A 67 13.35 -7.60 -18.91
C ASP A 67 12.57 -6.55 -19.69
N GLU A 68 12.10 -6.88 -20.89
CA GLU A 68 11.50 -5.89 -21.79
C GLU A 68 10.18 -5.34 -21.25
N ALA A 69 9.30 -6.22 -20.74
CA ALA A 69 7.99 -5.83 -20.23
C ALA A 69 8.09 -5.12 -18.87
N THR A 70 8.75 -5.75 -17.89
CA THR A 70 8.91 -5.21 -16.54
C THR A 70 9.74 -3.93 -16.56
N GLY A 71 10.81 -3.91 -17.35
CA GLY A 71 11.68 -2.75 -17.51
C GLY A 71 11.01 -1.60 -18.25
N ALA A 72 10.07 -1.85 -19.17
CA ALA A 72 9.28 -0.79 -19.81
C ALA A 72 8.35 -0.12 -18.80
N LEU A 73 7.63 -0.90 -17.98
CA LEU A 73 6.76 -0.37 -16.94
C LEU A 73 7.56 0.43 -15.90
N ALA A 74 8.69 -0.08 -15.42
CA ALA A 74 9.55 0.64 -14.48
C ALA A 74 9.98 2.02 -15.02
N ARG A 75 10.38 2.07 -16.31
CA ARG A 75 10.75 3.33 -16.98
C ARG A 75 9.57 4.28 -17.12
N GLU A 76 8.38 3.78 -17.46
CA GLU A 76 7.16 4.58 -17.51
C GLU A 76 6.84 5.20 -16.13
N LEU A 77 6.95 4.41 -15.07
CA LEU A 77 6.69 4.87 -13.70
C LEU A 77 7.66 5.98 -13.27
N VAL A 78 8.95 5.81 -13.57
CA VAL A 78 9.98 6.83 -13.29
C VAL A 78 9.76 8.08 -14.14
N ALA A 79 9.43 7.92 -15.42
CA ALA A 79 9.19 9.06 -16.30
C ALA A 79 7.94 9.89 -15.93
N ALA A 80 6.93 9.24 -15.35
CA ALA A 80 5.71 9.90 -14.86
C ALA A 80 5.84 10.44 -13.41
N ALA A 81 6.99 10.23 -12.76
CA ALA A 81 7.21 10.65 -11.38
C ALA A 81 7.42 12.18 -11.29
N GLU A 82 6.73 12.82 -10.35
CA GLU A 82 6.94 14.23 -9.99
C GLU A 82 8.31 14.41 -9.29
N SER A 83 9.13 15.36 -9.75
CA SER A 83 10.49 15.58 -9.24
C SER A 83 10.53 16.07 -7.79
N ASP A 84 9.53 16.85 -7.36
CA ASP A 84 9.55 17.56 -6.08
C ASP A 84 8.83 16.78 -4.96
N MET A 85 8.42 15.54 -5.25
CA MET A 85 7.73 14.68 -4.31
C MET A 85 8.71 14.07 -3.31
N ASN A 86 8.32 14.02 -2.03
CA ASN A 86 9.07 13.26 -1.03
C ASN A 86 8.78 11.75 -1.18
N TRP A 87 9.50 11.11 -2.10
CA TRP A 87 9.32 9.70 -2.43
C TRP A 87 9.55 8.76 -1.24
N ARG A 88 10.46 9.10 -0.33
CA ARG A 88 10.64 8.36 0.93
C ARG A 88 9.38 8.34 1.80
N ALA A 89 8.75 9.49 1.98
CA ALA A 89 7.49 9.58 2.73
C ALA A 89 6.35 8.87 2.00
N GLU A 90 6.31 8.93 0.66
CA GLU A 90 5.32 8.22 -0.15
C GLU A 90 5.49 6.70 -0.06
N ALA A 91 6.71 6.16 -0.13
CA ALA A 91 6.97 4.73 0.05
C ALA A 91 6.44 4.25 1.40
N ALA A 92 6.81 4.95 2.50
CA ALA A 92 6.36 4.60 3.83
C ALA A 92 4.82 4.74 4.00
N GLY A 93 4.22 5.78 3.42
CA GLY A 93 2.78 6.01 3.45
C GLY A 93 1.99 4.99 2.64
N ALA A 94 2.51 4.57 1.48
CA ALA A 94 1.86 3.60 0.61
C ALA A 94 1.98 2.18 1.18
N ALA A 95 3.16 1.81 1.69
CA ALA A 95 3.39 0.51 2.33
C ALA A 95 2.44 0.28 3.53
N ARG A 96 2.26 1.29 4.40
CA ARG A 96 1.33 1.20 5.54
C ARG A 96 -0.12 0.96 5.11
N ARG A 97 -0.55 1.61 4.03
CA ARG A 97 -1.93 1.45 3.51
C ARG A 97 -2.12 0.09 2.86
N LEU A 98 -1.11 -0.44 2.17
CA LEU A 98 -1.16 -1.80 1.61
C LEU A 98 -1.16 -2.86 2.73
N GLU A 99 -0.33 -2.70 3.75
CA GLU A 99 -0.35 -3.54 4.96
C GLU A 99 -1.74 -3.50 5.62
N GLN A 100 -2.31 -2.31 5.79
CA GLN A 100 -3.66 -2.14 6.34
C GLN A 100 -4.72 -2.87 5.49
N ARG A 101 -4.61 -2.79 4.15
CA ARG A 101 -5.52 -3.49 3.24
C ARG A 101 -5.43 -5.00 3.42
N ARG A 102 -4.22 -5.56 3.41
CA ARG A 102 -3.95 -6.99 3.64
C ARG A 102 -4.54 -7.47 4.96
N LEU A 103 -4.29 -6.72 6.05
CA LEU A 103 -4.78 -7.05 7.38
C LEU A 103 -6.31 -6.98 7.49
N LYS A 104 -6.95 -5.99 6.86
CA LYS A 104 -8.43 -5.91 6.78
C LYS A 104 -9.01 -7.10 6.00
N GLY A 105 -8.35 -7.50 4.90
CA GLY A 105 -8.71 -8.70 4.15
C GLY A 105 -8.61 -9.97 5.00
N ARG A 106 -7.48 -10.14 5.71
CA ARG A 106 -7.27 -11.29 6.61
C ARG A 106 -8.29 -11.33 7.75
N GLN A 107 -8.62 -10.18 8.36
CA GLN A 107 -9.64 -10.11 9.40
C GLN A 107 -11.02 -10.56 8.90
N ARG A 108 -11.38 -10.24 7.66
CA ARG A 108 -12.61 -10.72 7.03
C ARG A 108 -12.60 -12.23 6.87
N VAL A 109 -11.52 -12.80 6.33
CA VAL A 109 -11.36 -14.26 6.17
C VAL A 109 -11.44 -14.98 7.50
N ILE A 110 -10.79 -14.47 8.55
CA ILE A 110 -10.85 -15.05 9.91
C ILE A 110 -12.30 -15.04 10.43
N ARG A 111 -13.03 -13.95 10.26
CA ARG A 111 -14.43 -13.85 10.69
C ARG A 111 -15.33 -14.87 9.97
N GLU A 112 -15.14 -15.02 8.67
CA GLU A 112 -15.86 -16.02 7.86
C GLU A 112 -15.51 -17.45 8.31
N ALA A 113 -14.23 -17.74 8.56
CA ALA A 113 -13.77 -19.04 9.06
C ALA A 113 -14.35 -19.36 10.45
N MET A 114 -14.35 -18.40 11.38
CA MET A 114 -14.95 -18.56 12.71
C MET A 114 -16.45 -18.83 12.66
N SER A 115 -17.16 -18.31 11.65
CA SER A 115 -18.61 -18.53 11.48
C SER A 115 -18.96 -19.90 10.92
N THR A 116 -17.99 -20.60 10.32
CA THR A 116 -18.21 -21.84 9.56
C THR A 116 -17.59 -23.07 10.23
N THR A 117 -16.59 -22.88 11.09
CA THR A 117 -15.98 -23.98 11.85
C THR A 117 -16.73 -24.23 13.16
N ALA A 118 -16.84 -25.52 13.54
CA ALA A 118 -17.37 -25.94 14.84
C ALA A 118 -16.26 -26.34 15.83
N ASP A 119 -14.99 -26.36 15.38
CA ASP A 119 -13.87 -26.74 16.21
C ASP A 119 -13.45 -25.60 17.14
N PHE A 120 -13.60 -25.82 18.45
CA PHE A 120 -13.28 -24.84 19.49
C PHE A 120 -11.79 -24.48 19.54
N GLU A 121 -10.88 -25.40 19.23
CA GLU A 121 -9.44 -25.11 19.23
C GLU A 121 -9.10 -24.16 18.07
N THR A 122 -9.60 -24.47 16.86
CA THR A 122 -9.52 -23.58 15.71
C THR A 122 -10.14 -22.21 16.00
N ILE A 123 -11.32 -22.14 16.62
CA ILE A 123 -11.96 -20.86 16.99
C ILE A 123 -11.05 -20.05 17.93
N ARG A 124 -10.46 -20.68 18.95
CA ARG A 124 -9.57 -20.00 19.89
C ARG A 124 -8.33 -19.45 19.21
N ALA A 125 -7.71 -20.24 18.32
CA ALA A 125 -6.55 -19.80 17.54
C ALA A 125 -6.90 -18.61 16.63
N LEU A 126 -8.03 -18.68 15.92
CA LEU A 126 -8.52 -17.60 15.08
C LEU A 126 -8.85 -16.31 15.86
N GLN A 127 -9.40 -16.43 17.08
CA GLN A 127 -9.64 -15.29 17.96
C GLN A 127 -8.33 -14.60 18.37
N ALA A 128 -7.30 -15.37 18.74
CA ALA A 128 -5.99 -14.82 19.10
C ALA A 128 -5.34 -14.10 17.90
N GLU A 129 -5.46 -14.68 16.70
CA GLU A 129 -5.00 -14.02 15.47
C GLU A 129 -5.78 -12.72 15.20
N ALA A 130 -7.10 -12.74 15.34
CA ALA A 130 -7.95 -11.55 15.13
C ALA A 130 -7.60 -10.39 16.07
N LEU A 131 -7.26 -10.68 17.33
CA LEU A 131 -6.81 -9.68 18.30
C LEU A 131 -5.46 -9.07 17.91
N THR A 132 -4.52 -9.92 17.50
CA THR A 132 -3.20 -9.47 17.00
C THR A 132 -3.35 -8.53 15.80
N ILE A 133 -4.19 -8.91 14.84
CA ILE A 133 -4.49 -8.08 13.67
C ILE A 133 -5.19 -6.77 14.07
N GLY A 134 -6.13 -6.82 15.01
CA GLY A 134 -6.83 -5.64 15.52
C GLY A 134 -5.88 -4.60 16.13
N ASN A 135 -4.94 -5.05 16.96
CA ASN A 135 -3.93 -4.18 17.57
C ASN A 135 -3.05 -3.52 16.50
N ARG A 136 -2.55 -4.30 15.53
CA ARG A 136 -1.72 -3.77 14.44
C ARG A 136 -2.48 -2.78 13.55
N LEU A 137 -3.75 -3.04 13.27
CA LEU A 137 -4.60 -2.09 12.53
C LEU A 137 -4.76 -0.77 13.28
N GLY A 138 -4.96 -0.80 14.60
CA GLY A 138 -5.05 0.41 15.43
C GLY A 138 -3.73 1.19 15.53
N GLU A 139 -2.57 0.53 15.43
CA GLU A 139 -1.28 1.19 15.25
C GLU A 139 -1.17 1.88 13.89
N LEU A 140 -1.48 1.15 12.81
CA LEU A 140 -1.41 1.67 11.44
C LEU A 140 -2.33 2.89 11.25
N GLU A 141 -3.53 2.89 11.84
CA GLU A 141 -4.46 4.02 11.77
C GLU A 141 -3.90 5.28 12.44
N ARG A 142 -3.18 5.12 13.56
CA ARG A 142 -2.46 6.23 14.20
C ARG A 142 -1.28 6.71 13.36
N GLU A 143 -0.49 5.78 12.81
CA GLU A 143 0.64 6.10 11.93
C GLU A 143 0.21 6.85 10.66
N ILE A 144 -0.92 6.45 10.07
CA ILE A 144 -1.47 7.07 8.86
C ILE A 144 -2.09 8.44 9.20
N GLY A 145 -2.80 8.55 10.32
CA GLY A 145 -3.39 9.83 10.78
C GLY A 145 -2.32 10.89 11.07
N ALA A 146 -1.28 10.54 11.84
CA ALA A 146 -0.19 11.46 12.17
C ALA A 146 0.60 11.94 10.93
N GLY A 147 0.72 11.09 9.91
CA GLY A 147 1.34 11.46 8.64
C GLY A 147 0.53 12.43 7.78
N ALA A 148 -0.80 12.48 7.96
CA ALA A 148 -1.67 13.42 7.25
C ALA A 148 -1.55 14.83 7.84
N ASP A 149 -1.48 14.96 9.17
CA ASP A 149 -1.37 16.24 9.86
C ASP A 149 -0.03 16.95 9.57
N SER A 150 1.04 16.18 9.32
CA SER A 150 2.37 16.73 9.00
C SER A 150 2.47 17.36 7.60
N ARG A 151 1.52 17.11 6.69
CA ARG A 151 1.51 17.73 5.34
C ARG A 151 0.91 19.14 5.31
N ALA A 152 0.24 19.57 6.39
CA ALA A 152 -0.46 20.85 6.43
C ALA A 152 0.40 22.02 6.93
N THR A 153 1.69 21.82 7.21
CA THR A 153 2.54 22.82 7.87
C THR A 153 3.74 23.22 6.99
N PHE A 154 3.47 23.89 5.87
CA PHE A 154 4.48 24.77 5.26
C PHE A 154 4.05 26.22 5.49
N PRO A 155 4.80 27.03 6.26
CA PRO A 155 4.56 28.46 6.30
C PRO A 155 4.89 29.02 4.92
N THR A 156 3.91 29.59 4.25
CA THR A 156 4.15 30.45 3.09
C THR A 156 4.98 31.64 3.57
N GLU A 157 6.28 31.63 3.30
CA GLU A 157 7.10 32.82 3.47
C GLU A 157 6.56 33.91 2.55
N THR A 158 5.83 34.84 3.15
CA THR A 158 5.44 36.12 2.59
C THR A 158 6.71 36.83 2.14
N THR A 159 7.01 36.72 0.84
CA THR A 159 8.05 37.53 0.20
C THR A 159 7.66 38.99 0.35
N GLY A 160 8.34 39.69 1.26
CA GLY A 160 8.28 41.13 1.40
C GLY A 160 8.76 41.77 0.10
N ARG A 161 7.86 42.51 -0.56
CA ARG A 161 8.26 43.50 -1.57
C ARG A 161 8.78 44.74 -0.85
N SER A 162 10.01 45.10 -1.19
CA SER A 162 10.58 46.43 -1.02
C SER A 162 9.82 47.48 -1.82
#